data_AF-A0A4P7WWU9-F1
#
_entry.id   AF-A0A4P7WWU9-F1
#
_cell.length_a   1.000
_cell.length_b   1.000
_cell.length_c   1.000
_cell.angle_alpha   90.00
_cell.angle_beta   90.00
_cell.angle_gamma   90.00
#
_symmetry.space_group_name_H-M   'P 1'
#
loop_
_entity.id
_entity.type
_entity.pdbx_description
1 polymer ?
#
loop_
_entity_poly.entity_id
_entity_poly.type
_entity_poly.pdbx_seq_one_letter_code
_entity_poly.pdbx_strand_id
1 'polypeptide(L)'
;MKNNILIIFLSLTIVCCKENNTNTSTKKSKTEIIDNKKSYKGTGSITQGLAKTKIESLLSSNPKGSRIAGVGEINDSEKNIWTVPGINNFDNSPKAFDLYNENSGTTPSNLSEVDLNSVPVTEIDVDGEIITGYIFADNYFELYINGKLIAVDPVPFTRFNSNIVKFKVSKPYTIALKVIDWEENLGLGSENNRGKKFHPGDGGFIASFSDGTVTNNKWKAQTFYTAPINDLSCLSEVGEKRLSSNCSTDGVDDGTNFYGIHWKIPENSFGVDFDDSKWPNATTYTEEVIGVKNKKAYINFIEKFSGTGAEFIWSTNVVLDNEVIIRFKVK
;
A
#
# COMPACT_ATOMS: atom_id res chain seq x y z
N MET A 1 94.73 -25.34 -0.08
CA MET A 1 95.43 -25.83 -1.30
C MET A 1 94.81 -27.18 -1.65
N LYS A 2 94.02 -27.23 -2.74
CA LYS A 2 94.31 -27.99 -3.98
C LYS A 2 94.34 -29.52 -3.73
N ASN A 3 93.62 -30.39 -4.44
CA ASN A 3 93.02 -30.30 -5.77
C ASN A 3 92.14 -31.55 -6.04
N ASN A 4 91.09 -31.35 -6.87
CA ASN A 4 90.62 -32.12 -8.04
C ASN A 4 90.26 -33.62 -7.94
N ILE A 5 88.98 -34.01 -8.16
CA ILE A 5 88.17 -34.18 -9.41
C ILE A 5 88.32 -35.60 -10.02
N LEU A 6 87.19 -36.32 -10.16
CA LEU A 6 86.82 -36.99 -11.40
C LEU A 6 85.29 -37.01 -11.60
N ILE A 7 84.91 -36.68 -12.83
CA ILE A 7 83.57 -36.40 -13.37
C ILE A 7 82.94 -37.69 -13.92
N ILE A 8 81.63 -37.88 -13.73
CA ILE A 8 80.80 -38.70 -14.63
C ILE A 8 79.55 -37.88 -15.01
N PHE A 9 79.42 -37.68 -16.33
CA PHE A 9 78.32 -37.00 -17.02
C PHE A 9 77.04 -37.85 -16.96
N LEU A 10 75.91 -37.22 -16.60
CA LEU A 10 74.59 -37.73 -16.95
C LEU A 10 73.78 -36.62 -17.61
N SER A 11 73.52 -36.78 -18.90
CA SER A 11 72.75 -35.90 -19.76
C SER A 11 71.25 -35.99 -19.44
N LEU A 12 70.65 -34.92 -18.93
CA LEU A 12 69.20 -34.74 -18.89
C LEU A 12 68.78 -33.81 -20.04
N THR A 13 67.91 -34.32 -20.91
CA THR A 13 67.32 -33.59 -22.03
C THR A 13 66.28 -32.58 -21.53
N ILE A 14 66.48 -31.31 -21.88
CA ILE A 14 65.50 -30.23 -21.67
C ILE A 14 64.55 -30.23 -22.87
N VAL A 15 63.28 -30.57 -22.64
CA VAL A 15 62.21 -30.34 -23.60
C VAL A 15 61.76 -28.88 -23.45
N CYS A 16 62.10 -28.08 -24.47
CA CYS A 16 61.70 -26.68 -24.58
C CYS A 16 60.28 -26.62 -25.17
N CYS A 17 59.27 -26.39 -24.34
CA CYS A 17 57.94 -26.01 -24.83
C CYS A 17 57.91 -24.52 -25.16
N LYS A 18 57.62 -24.23 -26.43
CA LYS A 18 57.47 -22.91 -27.01
C LYS A 18 56.01 -22.49 -26.80
N GLU A 19 55.73 -21.68 -25.78
CA GLU A 19 54.39 -21.09 -25.60
C GLU A 19 54.19 -19.94 -26.57
N ASN A 20 53.17 -20.07 -27.41
CA ASN A 20 52.74 -19.04 -28.35
C ASN A 20 52.04 -17.91 -27.60
N ASN A 21 52.55 -16.70 -27.77
CA ASN A 21 51.90 -15.44 -27.41
C ASN A 21 50.50 -15.37 -28.01
N THR A 22 49.48 -15.33 -27.15
CA THR A 22 48.21 -14.67 -27.45
C THR A 22 47.88 -13.72 -26.30
N ASN A 23 47.95 -12.43 -26.60
CA ASN A 23 47.48 -11.35 -25.73
C ASN A 23 45.98 -11.50 -25.48
N THR A 24 45.59 -12.16 -24.40
CA THR A 24 44.22 -12.07 -23.89
C THR A 24 44.21 -10.98 -22.82
N SER A 25 43.78 -9.79 -23.24
CA SER A 25 43.39 -8.72 -22.34
C SER A 25 42.40 -9.27 -21.33
N THR A 26 42.81 -9.40 -20.08
CA THR A 26 41.92 -9.58 -18.95
C THR A 26 41.08 -8.31 -18.84
N LYS A 27 39.95 -8.27 -19.54
CA LYS A 27 38.84 -7.38 -19.18
C LYS A 27 38.40 -7.84 -17.79
N LYS A 28 38.93 -7.19 -16.75
CA LYS A 28 38.17 -7.02 -15.50
C LYS A 28 36.81 -6.51 -15.94
N SER A 29 35.80 -7.37 -15.86
CA SER A 29 34.42 -6.93 -15.82
C SER A 29 34.36 -5.94 -14.67
N LYS A 30 34.32 -4.64 -14.99
CA LYS A 30 33.73 -3.68 -14.08
C LYS A 30 32.30 -4.19 -13.94
N THR A 31 31.99 -4.83 -12.83
CA THR A 31 30.63 -4.78 -12.32
C THR A 31 30.36 -3.30 -12.18
N GLU A 32 29.69 -2.72 -13.18
CA GLU A 32 29.07 -1.42 -13.00
C GLU A 32 28.18 -1.62 -11.79
N ILE A 33 28.55 -0.97 -10.69
CA ILE A 33 27.62 -0.71 -9.61
C ILE A 33 26.54 0.11 -10.29
N ILE A 34 25.49 -0.57 -10.77
CA ILE A 34 24.28 0.10 -11.20
C ILE A 34 23.86 0.86 -9.96
N ASP A 35 23.99 2.17 -10.02
CA ASP A 35 23.43 3.05 -9.03
C ASP A 35 21.93 2.83 -9.11
N ASN A 36 21.39 1.92 -8.29
CA ASN A 36 19.99 1.50 -8.37
C ASN A 36 19.05 2.70 -8.26
N LYS A 37 19.47 3.81 -7.65
CA LYS A 37 18.71 5.07 -7.63
C LYS A 37 18.53 5.70 -9.02
N LYS A 38 19.42 5.43 -9.97
CA LYS A 38 19.35 5.93 -11.36
C LYS A 38 18.51 5.04 -12.30
N SER A 39 18.04 3.88 -11.84
CA SER A 39 17.28 2.97 -12.72
C SER A 39 15.80 3.37 -12.85
N TYR A 40 15.20 3.92 -11.79
CA TYR A 40 13.85 4.46 -11.85
C TYR A 40 13.84 5.85 -12.52
N LYS A 41 13.01 5.99 -13.55
CA LYS A 41 12.87 7.21 -14.37
C LYS A 41 11.49 7.86 -14.24
N GLY A 42 10.67 7.39 -13.31
CA GLY A 42 9.35 7.95 -13.06
C GLY A 42 9.40 9.27 -12.31
N THR A 43 8.23 9.79 -11.97
CA THR A 43 8.06 11.09 -11.32
C THR A 43 8.10 11.03 -9.79
N GLY A 44 8.11 9.83 -9.21
CA GLY A 44 8.06 9.64 -7.76
C GLY A 44 9.38 9.96 -7.05
N SER A 45 9.27 10.42 -5.82
CA SER A 45 10.41 10.64 -4.94
C SER A 45 10.80 9.34 -4.25
N ILE A 46 12.11 9.03 -4.26
CA ILE A 46 12.65 7.78 -3.71
C ILE A 46 13.09 8.00 -2.26
N THR A 47 12.60 7.14 -1.38
CA THR A 47 13.08 6.96 0.00
C THR A 47 13.70 5.58 0.14
N GLN A 48 14.57 5.37 1.14
CA GLN A 48 15.23 4.08 1.36
C GLN A 48 15.41 3.81 2.86
N GLY A 49 15.04 2.60 3.26
CA GLY A 49 15.19 2.12 4.63
C GLY A 49 14.08 2.55 5.57
N LEU A 50 14.28 2.28 6.86
CA LEU A 50 13.29 2.55 7.90
C LEU A 50 13.08 4.05 8.11
N ALA A 51 11.81 4.44 8.21
CA ALA A 51 11.42 5.75 8.66
C ALA A 51 11.68 5.93 10.16
N LYS A 52 11.81 7.19 10.58
CA LYS A 52 11.83 7.54 12.00
C LYS A 52 10.40 7.53 12.53
N THR A 53 10.12 6.69 13.53
CA THR A 53 8.82 6.70 14.22
C THR A 53 8.54 8.07 14.86
N LYS A 54 7.34 8.58 14.63
CA LYS A 54 6.82 9.85 15.16
C LYS A 54 5.64 9.62 16.08
N ILE A 55 4.78 8.67 15.72
CA ILE A 55 3.68 8.18 16.54
C ILE A 55 3.88 6.68 16.68
N GLU A 56 4.02 6.21 17.92
CA GLU A 56 4.19 4.78 18.19
C GLU A 56 2.96 3.98 17.78
N SER A 57 1.77 4.48 18.11
CA SER A 57 0.48 3.88 17.71
C SER A 57 -0.60 4.95 17.70
N LEU A 58 -1.40 5.00 16.64
CA LEU A 58 -2.64 5.80 16.59
C LEU A 58 -3.71 5.25 17.54
N LEU A 59 -3.70 3.95 17.82
CA LEU A 59 -4.58 3.37 18.83
C LEU A 59 -3.96 3.53 20.22
N SER A 60 -4.68 4.21 21.12
CA SER A 60 -4.25 4.48 22.50
C SER A 60 -4.17 3.22 23.36
N SER A 61 -5.05 2.25 23.11
CA SER A 61 -4.93 0.88 23.59
C SER A 61 -4.70 -0.03 22.39
N ASN A 62 -3.72 -0.92 22.44
CA ASN A 62 -3.53 -1.95 21.43
C ASN A 62 -4.10 -3.28 21.96
N PRO A 63 -5.35 -3.65 21.63
CA PRO A 63 -5.96 -4.87 22.13
C PRO A 63 -5.16 -6.10 21.70
N LYS A 64 -5.25 -7.18 22.48
CA LYS A 64 -4.53 -8.41 22.16
C LYS A 64 -4.91 -8.91 20.77
N GLY A 65 -3.92 -9.04 19.88
CA GLY A 65 -4.09 -9.50 18.50
C GLY A 65 -4.30 -8.38 17.48
N SER A 66 -4.26 -7.11 17.90
CA SER A 66 -4.16 -5.95 17.02
C SER A 66 -2.68 -5.60 16.80
N ARG A 67 -2.38 -5.11 15.60
CA ARG A 67 -1.06 -4.63 15.17
C ARG A 67 -0.91 -3.16 15.51
N ILE A 68 0.34 -2.74 15.68
CA ILE A 68 0.69 -1.37 16.03
C ILE A 68 0.49 -0.47 14.81
N ALA A 69 -0.43 0.48 14.91
CA ALA A 69 -0.70 1.47 13.87
C ALA A 69 0.25 2.68 14.00
N GLY A 70 1.53 2.45 13.75
CA GLY A 70 2.56 3.49 13.85
C GLY A 70 2.50 4.50 12.71
N VAL A 71 3.09 5.68 12.92
CA VAL A 71 3.30 6.71 11.88
C VAL A 71 4.75 7.19 11.95
N GLY A 72 5.41 7.27 10.80
CA GLY A 72 6.80 7.66 10.66
C GLY A 72 7.03 8.84 9.73
N GLU A 73 8.27 9.34 9.75
CA GLU A 73 8.80 10.32 8.80
C GLU A 73 10.11 9.82 8.19
N ILE A 74 10.25 9.96 6.88
CA ILE A 74 11.46 9.64 6.15
C ILE A 74 11.80 10.75 5.16
N ASN A 75 13.10 11.00 4.95
CA ASN A 75 13.57 11.99 3.99
C ASN A 75 13.94 11.30 2.68
N ASP A 76 13.60 11.92 1.56
CA ASP A 76 14.19 11.56 0.27
C ASP A 76 15.58 12.20 0.08
N SER A 77 16.22 11.94 -1.07
CA SER A 77 17.54 12.51 -1.40
C SER A 77 17.56 14.04 -1.53
N GLU A 78 16.41 14.66 -1.78
CA GLU A 78 16.24 16.11 -1.89
C GLU A 78 15.85 16.77 -0.56
N LYS A 79 15.74 15.96 0.52
CA LYS A 79 15.32 16.37 1.87
C LYS A 79 13.84 16.78 1.95
N ASN A 80 13.00 16.34 1.03
CA ASN A 80 11.56 16.39 1.28
C ASN A 80 11.22 15.34 2.35
N ILE A 81 10.31 15.69 3.26
CA ILE A 81 9.83 14.82 4.33
C ILE A 81 8.54 14.13 3.87
N TRP A 82 8.52 12.82 4.02
CA TRP A 82 7.37 11.97 3.70
C TRP A 82 6.85 11.32 4.98
N THR A 83 5.54 11.45 5.23
CA THR A 83 4.84 10.75 6.32
C THR A 83 4.41 9.38 5.83
N VAL A 84 4.71 8.34 6.60
CA VAL A 84 4.42 6.95 6.22
C VAL A 84 3.61 6.23 7.32
N PRO A 85 2.63 5.38 6.96
CA PRO A 85 2.24 5.02 5.58
C PRO A 85 1.48 6.14 4.83
N GLY A 86 1.04 7.19 5.53
CA GLY A 86 0.48 8.37 4.88
C GLY A 86 0.03 9.43 5.87
N ILE A 87 -0.16 10.66 5.39
CA ILE A 87 -0.82 11.71 6.18
C ILE A 87 -2.28 11.29 6.38
N ASN A 88 -2.73 11.27 7.63
CA ASN A 88 -4.08 10.85 7.98
C ASN A 88 -4.72 11.81 8.99
N ASN A 89 -6.04 11.72 9.09
CA ASN A 89 -6.89 12.51 9.97
C ASN A 89 -7.45 11.67 11.12
N PHE A 90 -6.78 10.56 11.50
CA PHE A 90 -7.31 9.61 12.48
C PHE A 90 -7.68 10.30 13.80
N ASP A 91 -6.76 10.99 14.47
CA ASP A 91 -7.02 11.51 15.82
C ASP A 91 -8.11 12.58 15.90
N ASN A 92 -8.30 13.35 14.82
CA ASN A 92 -9.09 14.58 14.84
C ASN A 92 -10.46 14.46 14.15
N SER A 93 -10.78 13.30 13.59
CA SER A 93 -11.97 13.12 12.75
C SER A 93 -13.05 12.23 13.36
N PRO A 94 -14.33 12.45 12.98
CA PRO A 94 -15.40 11.53 13.31
C PRO A 94 -15.03 10.11 12.87
N LYS A 95 -15.26 9.15 13.77
CA LYS A 95 -15.08 7.72 13.49
C LYS A 95 -16.33 7.23 12.77
N ALA A 96 -16.17 6.34 11.80
CA ALA A 96 -17.30 5.67 11.20
C ALA A 96 -18.01 4.81 12.26
N PHE A 97 -19.32 4.60 12.09
CA PHE A 97 -20.09 3.80 13.05
C PHE A 97 -19.73 2.34 12.87
N ASP A 98 -19.44 1.61 13.95
CA ASP A 98 -19.08 0.20 13.86
C ASP A 98 -20.26 -0.63 13.35
N LEU A 99 -20.09 -1.31 12.21
CA LEU A 99 -20.90 -2.47 11.85
C LEU A 99 -20.39 -3.70 12.60
N TYR A 100 -19.06 -3.86 12.62
CA TYR A 100 -18.35 -4.88 13.37
C TYR A 100 -16.96 -4.37 13.71
N ASN A 101 -16.59 -4.42 14.98
CA ASN A 101 -15.30 -4.00 15.48
C ASN A 101 -15.00 -4.69 16.82
N GLU A 102 -14.03 -5.61 16.82
CA GLU A 102 -13.64 -6.32 18.04
C GLU A 102 -12.95 -5.41 19.06
N ASN A 103 -12.36 -4.28 18.64
CA ASN A 103 -11.69 -3.36 19.55
C ASN A 103 -12.69 -2.60 20.42
N SER A 104 -13.90 -2.31 19.91
CA SER A 104 -14.99 -1.67 20.68
C SER A 104 -15.93 -2.68 21.34
N GLY A 105 -15.83 -3.97 20.99
CA GLY A 105 -16.74 -5.02 21.43
C GLY A 105 -18.02 -5.14 20.59
N THR A 106 -18.14 -4.36 19.52
CA THR A 106 -19.26 -4.44 18.57
C THR A 106 -19.09 -5.66 17.68
N THR A 107 -19.66 -6.81 18.05
CA THR A 107 -19.50 -8.06 17.29
C THR A 107 -20.82 -8.72 16.90
N PRO A 108 -21.73 -8.03 16.19
CA PRO A 108 -22.99 -8.62 15.76
C PRO A 108 -22.76 -9.77 14.78
N SER A 109 -23.61 -10.78 14.85
CA SER A 109 -23.51 -11.98 14.01
C SER A 109 -24.05 -11.76 12.60
N ASN A 110 -24.95 -10.79 12.43
CA ASN A 110 -25.59 -10.39 11.18
C ASN A 110 -26.25 -9.01 11.34
N LEU A 111 -26.77 -8.45 10.25
CA LEU A 111 -27.32 -7.09 10.24
C LEU A 111 -28.54 -6.88 11.17
N SER A 112 -29.33 -7.92 11.49
CA SER A 112 -30.52 -7.76 12.33
C SER A 112 -30.22 -7.38 13.78
N GLU A 113 -28.97 -7.59 14.23
CA GLU A 113 -28.48 -7.22 15.55
C GLU A 113 -27.96 -5.77 15.61
N VAL A 114 -27.95 -5.07 14.47
CA VAL A 114 -27.38 -3.72 14.35
C VAL A 114 -28.49 -2.68 14.46
N ASP A 115 -28.40 -1.78 15.43
CA ASP A 115 -29.33 -0.64 15.53
C ASP A 115 -28.98 0.45 14.52
N LEU A 116 -29.51 0.31 13.29
CA LEU A 116 -29.31 1.30 12.23
C LEU A 116 -29.87 2.69 12.59
N ASN A 117 -30.78 2.84 13.55
CA ASN A 117 -31.31 4.15 13.92
C ASN A 117 -30.32 4.97 14.76
N SER A 118 -29.37 4.29 15.43
CA SER A 118 -28.32 4.94 16.23
C SER A 118 -27.19 5.56 15.38
N VAL A 119 -27.12 5.22 14.08
CA VAL A 119 -26.08 5.74 13.19
C VAL A 119 -26.31 7.25 12.94
N PRO A 120 -25.37 8.13 13.30
CA PRO A 120 -25.51 9.56 13.11
C PRO A 120 -25.54 9.93 11.62
N VAL A 121 -26.35 10.94 11.28
CA VAL A 121 -26.45 11.47 9.92
C VAL A 121 -25.65 12.75 9.81
N THR A 122 -24.65 12.78 8.93
CA THR A 122 -23.94 14.01 8.58
C THR A 122 -24.72 14.78 7.52
N GLU A 123 -25.26 15.95 7.86
CA GLU A 123 -25.93 16.81 6.89
C GLU A 123 -24.91 17.52 5.98
N ILE A 124 -25.11 17.42 4.67
CA ILE A 124 -24.32 18.11 3.63
C ILE A 124 -25.25 19.08 2.89
N ASP A 125 -26.37 18.56 2.41
CA ASP A 125 -27.42 19.33 1.75
C ASP A 125 -28.74 19.17 2.51
N VAL A 126 -29.35 20.28 2.91
CA VAL A 126 -30.60 20.29 3.69
C VAL A 126 -31.77 19.63 2.94
N ASP A 127 -31.81 19.75 1.62
CA ASP A 127 -32.84 19.15 0.76
C ASP A 127 -32.41 17.79 0.16
N GLY A 128 -31.26 17.27 0.62
CA GLY A 128 -30.73 16.00 0.14
C GLY A 128 -31.46 14.77 0.67
N GLU A 129 -31.13 13.62 0.09
CA GLU A 129 -31.58 12.32 0.56
C GLU A 129 -30.58 11.72 1.55
N ILE A 130 -31.08 10.94 2.52
CA ILE A 130 -30.21 10.20 3.44
C ILE A 130 -29.67 8.97 2.71
N ILE A 131 -28.35 8.93 2.55
CA ILE A 131 -27.61 7.82 1.99
C ILE A 131 -26.97 7.04 3.14
N THR A 132 -27.20 5.73 3.18
CA THR A 132 -26.51 4.80 4.09
C THR A 132 -25.43 4.07 3.31
N GLY A 133 -24.18 4.17 3.74
CA GLY A 133 -23.04 3.44 3.18
C GLY A 133 -22.59 2.32 4.12
N TYR A 134 -22.30 1.15 3.56
CA TYR A 134 -21.63 0.03 4.24
C TYR A 134 -20.23 -0.11 3.67
N ILE A 135 -19.22 -0.14 4.53
CA ILE A 135 -17.81 -0.03 4.14
C ILE A 135 -16.99 -1.11 4.83
N PHE A 136 -16.11 -1.76 4.07
CA PHE A 136 -15.03 -2.59 4.59
C PHE A 136 -13.72 -2.17 3.92
N ALA A 137 -12.67 -2.01 4.71
CA ALA A 137 -11.34 -1.64 4.26
C ALA A 137 -10.28 -2.60 4.81
N ASP A 138 -9.31 -2.92 3.96
CA ASP A 138 -8.04 -3.55 4.28
C ASP A 138 -6.97 -2.47 3.99
N ASN A 139 -6.53 -1.64 4.94
CA ASN A 139 -6.97 -1.52 6.33
C ASN A 139 -7.78 -0.25 6.63
N TYR A 140 -7.30 0.94 6.23
CA TYR A 140 -7.83 2.22 6.69
C TYR A 140 -8.50 3.00 5.56
N PHE A 141 -9.55 3.75 5.88
CA PHE A 141 -10.17 4.71 4.96
C PHE A 141 -10.50 6.05 5.61
N GLU A 142 -10.59 7.08 4.78
CA GLU A 142 -11.21 8.37 5.08
C GLU A 142 -12.23 8.68 3.98
N LEU A 143 -13.48 8.89 4.36
CA LEU A 143 -14.59 9.13 3.43
C LEU A 143 -14.91 10.62 3.33
N TYR A 144 -14.88 11.14 2.12
CA TYR A 144 -15.27 12.50 1.79
C TYR A 144 -16.48 12.48 0.85
N ILE A 145 -17.46 13.34 1.12
CA ILE A 145 -18.60 13.57 0.22
C ILE A 145 -18.60 15.06 -0.13
N ASN A 146 -18.52 15.37 -1.43
CA ASN A 146 -18.36 16.74 -1.95
C ASN A 146 -17.23 17.52 -1.24
N GLY A 147 -16.13 16.85 -0.90
CA GLY A 147 -14.98 17.43 -0.19
C GLY A 147 -15.12 17.55 1.33
N LYS A 148 -16.31 17.29 1.90
CA LYS A 148 -16.51 17.25 3.35
C LYS A 148 -16.11 15.88 3.89
N LEU A 149 -15.16 15.84 4.83
CA LEU A 149 -14.80 14.62 5.56
C LEU A 149 -15.98 14.18 6.42
N ILE A 150 -16.50 12.99 6.14
CA ILE A 150 -17.67 12.42 6.83
C ILE A 150 -17.23 11.55 7.99
N ALA A 151 -16.29 10.64 7.76
CA ALA A 151 -15.80 9.72 8.76
C ALA A 151 -14.45 9.13 8.33
N VAL A 152 -13.70 8.66 9.32
CA VAL A 152 -12.50 7.83 9.14
C VAL A 152 -12.72 6.46 9.78
N ASP A 153 -11.99 5.46 9.29
CA ASP A 153 -12.01 4.12 9.87
C ASP A 153 -11.59 4.16 11.36
N PRO A 154 -12.32 3.51 12.28
CA PRO A 154 -11.93 3.43 13.68
C PRO A 154 -10.74 2.50 13.98
N VAL A 155 -10.28 1.70 13.02
CA VAL A 155 -9.16 0.77 13.18
C VAL A 155 -8.16 0.95 12.02
N PRO A 156 -7.02 1.62 12.24
CA PRO A 156 -6.09 1.91 11.14
C PRO A 156 -5.40 0.70 10.53
N PHE A 157 -5.15 -0.35 11.32
CA PHE A 157 -4.38 -1.51 10.88
C PHE A 157 -5.15 -2.81 11.11
N THR A 158 -5.19 -3.28 12.36
CA THR A 158 -5.93 -4.50 12.71
C THR A 158 -6.53 -4.37 14.11
N ARG A 159 -7.56 -5.14 14.44
CA ARG A 159 -8.23 -6.16 13.62
C ARG A 159 -9.17 -5.57 12.56
N PHE A 160 -9.44 -6.37 11.52
CA PHE A 160 -10.42 -6.02 10.51
C PHE A 160 -11.79 -5.70 11.11
N ASN A 161 -12.36 -4.60 10.64
CA ASN A 161 -13.67 -4.09 11.00
C ASN A 161 -14.49 -3.81 9.75
N SER A 162 -15.77 -3.51 9.96
CA SER A 162 -16.65 -2.96 8.95
C SER A 162 -17.49 -1.87 9.57
N ASN A 163 -17.98 -0.97 8.71
CA ASN A 163 -18.48 0.31 9.15
C ASN A 163 -19.78 0.70 8.43
N ILE A 164 -20.59 1.52 9.10
CA ILE A 164 -21.75 2.20 8.54
C ILE A 164 -21.51 3.70 8.61
N VAL A 165 -21.91 4.40 7.55
CA VAL A 165 -21.99 5.86 7.52
C VAL A 165 -23.37 6.28 7.05
N LYS A 166 -23.87 7.42 7.56
CA LYS A 166 -25.03 8.10 6.99
C LYS A 166 -24.72 9.56 6.71
N PHE A 167 -25.10 10.01 5.52
CA PHE A 167 -24.99 11.41 5.13
C PHE A 167 -26.21 11.84 4.33
N LYS A 168 -26.56 13.12 4.41
CA LYS A 168 -27.67 13.72 3.66
C LYS A 168 -27.14 14.58 2.54
N VAL A 169 -27.38 14.21 1.29
CA VAL A 169 -26.77 14.86 0.11
C VAL A 169 -27.72 14.87 -1.10
N SER A 170 -27.57 15.86 -1.96
CA SER A 170 -28.29 15.96 -3.24
C SER A 170 -27.45 15.39 -4.38
N LYS A 171 -28.12 14.76 -5.35
CA LYS A 171 -27.46 14.33 -6.60
C LYS A 171 -27.33 15.48 -7.60
N PRO A 172 -26.26 15.51 -8.43
CA PRO A 172 -25.09 14.62 -8.38
C PRO A 172 -24.16 14.98 -7.22
N TYR A 173 -23.43 13.99 -6.68
CA TYR A 173 -22.40 14.21 -5.66
C TYR A 173 -21.15 13.38 -5.95
N THR A 174 -20.05 13.77 -5.32
CA THR A 174 -18.75 13.09 -5.44
C THR A 174 -18.45 12.33 -4.16
N ILE A 175 -18.09 11.06 -4.31
CA ILE A 175 -17.46 10.26 -3.26
C ILE A 175 -15.96 10.28 -3.53
N ALA A 176 -15.18 10.69 -2.54
CA ALA A 176 -13.73 10.57 -2.56
C ALA A 176 -13.27 9.85 -1.30
N LEU A 177 -12.24 9.01 -1.44
CA LEU A 177 -11.68 8.23 -0.37
C LEU A 177 -10.18 8.39 -0.37
N LYS A 178 -9.58 8.54 0.81
CA LYS A 178 -8.19 8.17 1.04
C LYS A 178 -8.21 6.78 1.65
N VAL A 179 -7.46 5.84 1.09
CA VAL A 179 -7.30 4.50 1.64
C VAL A 179 -5.83 4.20 1.85
N ILE A 180 -5.51 3.56 2.96
CA ILE A 180 -4.14 3.25 3.37
C ILE A 180 -4.06 1.77 3.73
N ASP A 181 -3.14 1.05 3.09
CA ASP A 181 -2.62 -0.23 3.58
C ASP A 181 -1.54 0.08 4.61
N TRP A 182 -1.72 -0.41 5.83
CA TRP A 182 -0.89 0.00 6.96
C TRP A 182 0.36 -0.87 7.06
N GLU A 183 1.47 -0.29 7.53
CA GLU A 183 2.76 -0.98 7.60
C GLU A 183 3.27 -1.07 9.06
N GLU A 184 3.93 -2.16 9.43
CA GLU A 184 4.64 -2.27 10.72
C GLU A 184 6.07 -1.74 10.59
N ASN A 185 6.74 -2.10 9.49
CA ASN A 185 8.08 -1.64 9.15
C ASN A 185 7.97 -0.30 8.42
N LEU A 186 7.87 0.79 9.20
CA LEU A 186 7.62 2.14 8.66
C LEU A 186 8.64 2.53 7.56
N GLY A 187 8.12 2.99 6.42
CA GLY A 187 8.89 3.36 5.22
C GLY A 187 9.15 2.21 4.25
N LEU A 188 8.69 0.99 4.56
CA LEU A 188 8.98 -0.22 3.81
C LEU A 188 7.75 -1.02 3.39
N GLY A 189 6.52 -0.52 3.58
CA GLY A 189 5.26 -1.14 3.13
C GLY A 189 5.07 -2.59 3.58
N SER A 190 5.69 -2.98 4.68
CA SER A 190 5.81 -4.40 5.05
C SER A 190 5.58 -4.64 6.52
N GLU A 191 5.32 -5.91 6.82
CA GLU A 191 4.94 -6.38 8.13
C GLU A 191 5.52 -7.77 8.43
N ASN A 192 5.53 -8.14 9.71
CA ASN A 192 5.89 -9.49 10.10
C ASN A 192 4.69 -10.41 9.85
N ASN A 193 4.74 -11.15 8.74
CA ASN A 193 3.66 -12.02 8.34
C ASN A 193 4.16 -13.22 7.51
N ARG A 194 3.36 -14.29 7.48
CA ARG A 194 3.61 -15.51 6.68
C ARG A 194 5.03 -16.08 6.85
N GLY A 195 5.59 -15.96 8.05
CA GLY A 195 6.93 -16.46 8.40
C GLY A 195 8.10 -15.59 7.94
N LYS A 196 7.82 -14.36 7.48
CA LYS A 196 8.81 -13.40 7.00
C LYS A 196 8.69 -12.08 7.79
N LYS A 197 9.84 -11.49 8.14
CA LYS A 197 9.89 -10.23 8.91
C LYS A 197 9.47 -9.01 8.07
N PHE A 198 9.68 -9.09 6.76
CA PHE A 198 9.34 -8.05 5.79
C PHE A 198 8.49 -8.68 4.70
N HIS A 199 7.22 -8.92 5.01
CA HIS A 199 6.21 -9.37 4.06
C HIS A 199 5.38 -8.16 3.62
N PRO A 200 5.21 -7.88 2.31
CA PRO A 200 4.28 -6.85 1.86
C PRO A 200 2.87 -7.10 2.36
N GLY A 201 2.18 -6.07 2.84
CA GLY A 201 0.74 -6.12 3.13
C GLY A 201 -0.08 -6.27 1.85
N ASP A 202 -1.39 -6.45 1.99
CA ASP A 202 -2.29 -6.21 0.88
C ASP A 202 -3.44 -5.31 1.34
N GLY A 203 -3.77 -4.33 0.50
CA GLY A 203 -4.87 -3.43 0.73
C GLY A 203 -6.19 -3.97 0.21
N GLY A 204 -7.22 -3.12 0.17
CA GLY A 204 -8.49 -3.44 -0.46
C GLY A 204 -9.63 -2.59 0.08
N PHE A 205 -10.55 -2.19 -0.80
CA PHE A 205 -11.70 -1.41 -0.39
C PHE A 205 -12.97 -1.90 -1.08
N ILE A 206 -14.05 -2.10 -0.32
CA ILE A 206 -15.37 -2.44 -0.86
C ILE A 206 -16.44 -1.63 -0.14
N ALA A 207 -17.40 -1.10 -0.90
CA ALA A 207 -18.52 -0.38 -0.34
C ALA A 207 -19.79 -0.50 -1.19
N SER A 208 -20.93 -0.42 -0.50
CA SER A 208 -22.25 -0.25 -1.12
C SER A 208 -23.00 0.89 -0.45
N PHE A 209 -23.85 1.57 -1.21
CA PHE A 209 -24.65 2.70 -0.75
C PHE A 209 -26.13 2.48 -1.08
N SER A 210 -27.02 3.00 -0.22
CA SER A 210 -28.46 2.79 -0.32
C SER A 210 -29.13 3.37 -1.57
N ASP A 211 -28.42 4.20 -2.34
CA ASP A 211 -28.89 4.74 -3.62
C ASP A 211 -28.52 3.87 -4.83
N GLY A 212 -27.95 2.69 -4.59
CA GLY A 212 -27.52 1.74 -5.60
C GLY A 212 -26.08 1.93 -6.08
N THR A 213 -25.35 2.92 -5.54
CA THR A 213 -23.92 3.07 -5.82
C THR A 213 -23.14 1.92 -5.17
N VAL A 214 -22.27 1.27 -5.94
CA VAL A 214 -21.39 0.18 -5.47
C VAL A 214 -19.98 0.37 -6.03
N THR A 215 -18.96 -0.08 -5.29
CA THR A 215 -17.57 -0.11 -5.77
C THR A 215 -17.40 -1.07 -6.95
N ASN A 216 -16.72 -0.62 -8.01
CA ASN A 216 -16.42 -1.40 -9.21
C ASN A 216 -15.34 -0.69 -10.05
N ASN A 217 -14.98 -1.27 -11.20
CA ASN A 217 -13.97 -0.72 -12.12
C ASN A 217 -14.31 0.62 -12.80
N LYS A 218 -15.46 1.25 -12.52
CA LYS A 218 -15.80 2.60 -13.01
C LYS A 218 -15.31 3.71 -12.07
N TRP A 219 -14.89 3.36 -10.87
CA TRP A 219 -14.24 4.27 -9.93
C TRP A 219 -12.84 4.62 -10.44
N LYS A 220 -12.33 5.79 -10.06
CA LYS A 220 -10.93 6.18 -10.25
C LYS A 220 -10.11 5.77 -9.04
N ALA A 221 -8.86 5.34 -9.23
CA ALA A 221 -7.95 5.02 -8.13
C ALA A 221 -6.50 5.36 -8.51
N GLN A 222 -5.86 6.23 -7.74
CA GLN A 222 -4.49 6.68 -7.97
C GLN A 222 -3.62 6.41 -6.74
N THR A 223 -2.54 5.64 -6.91
CA THR A 223 -1.56 5.37 -5.85
C THR A 223 -0.64 6.56 -5.63
N PHE A 224 -0.27 6.87 -4.39
CA PHE A 224 0.62 7.96 -3.95
C PHE A 224 1.79 7.50 -3.07
N TYR A 225 1.78 6.24 -2.64
CA TYR A 225 2.91 5.61 -1.97
C TYR A 225 2.98 4.16 -2.39
N THR A 226 4.13 3.72 -2.92
CA THR A 226 4.38 2.32 -3.31
C THR A 226 5.61 1.77 -2.58
N ALA A 227 5.45 0.67 -1.85
CA ALA A 227 6.48 -0.01 -1.06
C ALA A 227 6.04 -1.45 -0.67
N PRO A 228 6.97 -2.35 -0.29
CA PRO A 228 8.42 -2.27 -0.46
C PRO A 228 8.83 -2.44 -1.92
N ILE A 229 9.90 -1.77 -2.32
CA ILE A 229 10.55 -1.99 -3.61
C ILE A 229 11.99 -2.47 -3.37
N ASN A 230 12.31 -3.67 -3.82
CA ASN A 230 13.67 -4.22 -3.72
C ASN A 230 14.58 -3.81 -4.89
N ASP A 231 14.01 -3.67 -6.08
CA ASP A 231 14.70 -3.27 -7.31
C ASP A 231 13.91 -2.15 -8.00
N LEU A 232 14.47 -0.94 -8.00
CA LEU A 232 13.87 0.24 -8.62
C LEU A 232 13.63 0.09 -10.14
N SER A 233 14.31 -0.86 -10.80
CA SER A 233 14.12 -1.11 -12.24
C SER A 233 12.81 -1.83 -12.58
N CYS A 234 12.13 -2.41 -11.59
CA CYS A 234 10.83 -3.06 -11.78
C CYS A 234 9.67 -2.08 -12.00
N LEU A 235 9.89 -0.81 -11.66
CA LEU A 235 8.89 0.26 -11.71
C LEU A 235 8.85 0.93 -13.08
N SER A 236 7.65 1.34 -13.49
CA SER A 236 7.46 2.18 -14.68
C SER A 236 6.26 3.10 -14.53
N GLU A 237 6.24 4.19 -15.30
CA GLU A 237 5.08 5.08 -15.40
C GLU A 237 4.62 5.21 -16.86
N VAL A 238 3.30 5.14 -17.09
CA VAL A 238 2.68 5.31 -18.41
C VAL A 238 1.48 6.24 -18.28
N GLY A 239 1.68 7.52 -18.64
CA GLY A 239 0.71 8.57 -18.29
C GLY A 239 0.63 8.71 -16.78
N GLU A 240 -0.59 8.72 -16.22
CA GLU A 240 -0.82 8.77 -14.76
C GLU A 240 -0.71 7.38 -14.08
N LYS A 241 -0.51 6.30 -14.85
CA LYS A 241 -0.37 4.96 -14.27
C LYS A 241 1.03 4.80 -13.68
N ARG A 242 1.08 4.48 -12.38
CA ARG A 242 2.29 4.15 -11.61
C ARG A 242 2.33 2.64 -11.43
N LEU A 243 3.20 1.96 -12.19
CA LEU A 243 3.16 0.51 -12.36
C LEU A 243 4.27 -0.18 -11.59
N SER A 244 3.89 -1.20 -10.82
CA SER A 244 4.76 -2.08 -10.06
C SER A 244 4.51 -3.57 -10.36
N SER A 245 3.88 -3.89 -11.49
CA SER A 245 3.51 -5.27 -11.85
C SER A 245 4.70 -6.22 -12.06
N ASN A 246 5.90 -5.67 -12.31
CA ASN A 246 7.13 -6.45 -12.46
C ASN A 246 7.93 -6.53 -11.14
N CYS A 247 7.45 -5.88 -10.08
CA CYS A 247 8.11 -5.87 -8.78
C CYS A 247 7.78 -7.15 -8.02
N SER A 248 8.73 -7.62 -7.20
CA SER A 248 8.48 -8.77 -6.34
C SER A 248 7.50 -8.40 -5.23
N THR A 249 6.59 -9.32 -4.94
CA THR A 249 5.68 -9.29 -3.79
C THR A 249 6.04 -10.34 -2.75
N ASP A 250 7.24 -10.93 -2.84
CA ASP A 250 7.67 -11.99 -1.94
C ASP A 250 8.11 -11.42 -0.59
N GLY A 251 7.71 -12.08 0.49
CA GLY A 251 8.25 -11.76 1.81
C GLY A 251 9.71 -12.19 1.96
N VAL A 252 10.50 -11.35 2.62
CA VAL A 252 11.93 -11.61 2.91
C VAL A 252 12.24 -11.54 4.40
N ASP A 253 13.35 -12.15 4.80
CA ASP A 253 13.82 -12.12 6.20
C ASP A 253 14.49 -10.78 6.55
N ASP A 254 15.02 -10.07 5.54
CA ASP A 254 15.62 -8.74 5.69
C ASP A 254 15.30 -7.86 4.47
N GLY A 255 14.43 -6.86 4.69
CA GLY A 255 14.06 -5.83 3.72
C GLY A 255 14.49 -4.42 4.16
N THR A 256 15.41 -4.31 5.13
CA THR A 256 15.75 -3.03 5.79
C THR A 256 16.34 -1.97 4.86
N ASN A 257 16.77 -2.34 3.66
CA ASN A 257 17.33 -1.45 2.64
C ASN A 257 16.42 -1.26 1.41
N PHE A 258 15.18 -1.74 1.47
CA PHE A 258 14.20 -1.54 0.41
C PHE A 258 13.78 -0.07 0.28
N TYR A 259 13.15 0.24 -0.83
CA TYR A 259 12.76 1.58 -1.23
C TYR A 259 11.25 1.79 -1.09
N GLY A 260 10.87 3.03 -0.85
CA GLY A 260 9.51 3.53 -1.01
C GLY A 260 9.47 4.64 -2.06
N ILE A 261 8.42 4.65 -2.88
CA ILE A 261 8.20 5.64 -3.93
C ILE A 261 6.99 6.49 -3.58
N HIS A 262 7.18 7.80 -3.56
CA HIS A 262 6.17 8.73 -3.08
C HIS A 262 5.81 9.77 -4.11
N TRP A 263 4.54 10.17 -4.12
CA TRP A 263 4.06 11.27 -4.94
C TRP A 263 3.22 12.21 -4.10
N LYS A 264 3.32 13.51 -4.37
CA LYS A 264 2.46 14.48 -3.69
C LYS A 264 1.01 14.27 -4.10
N ILE A 265 0.13 14.16 -3.11
CA ILE A 265 -1.31 14.19 -3.33
C ILE A 265 -1.68 15.60 -3.82
N PRO A 266 -2.35 15.76 -4.97
CA PRO A 266 -2.79 17.05 -5.47
C PRO A 266 -3.68 17.75 -4.45
N GLU A 267 -3.50 19.06 -4.30
CA GLU A 267 -4.41 19.87 -3.50
C GLU A 267 -5.84 19.73 -4.02
N ASN A 268 -6.81 19.77 -3.10
CA ASN A 268 -8.24 19.65 -3.41
C ASN A 268 -8.65 18.32 -4.08
N SER A 269 -7.83 17.26 -4.03
CA SER A 269 -8.15 15.93 -4.61
C SER A 269 -9.40 15.26 -4.04
N PHE A 270 -9.97 15.78 -2.95
CA PHE A 270 -11.23 15.31 -2.36
C PHE A 270 -12.43 16.19 -2.72
N GLY A 271 -12.19 17.38 -3.28
CA GLY A 271 -13.20 18.35 -3.65
C GLY A 271 -14.07 17.90 -4.83
N VAL A 272 -15.23 18.54 -4.95
CA VAL A 272 -16.22 18.26 -6.01
C VAL A 272 -15.72 18.62 -7.41
N ASP A 273 -14.89 19.67 -7.52
CA ASP A 273 -14.41 20.22 -8.80
C ASP A 273 -13.05 19.68 -9.24
N PHE A 274 -12.48 18.72 -8.51
CA PHE A 274 -11.20 18.12 -8.88
C PHE A 274 -11.34 17.29 -10.17
N ASP A 275 -10.50 17.58 -11.15
CA ASP A 275 -10.44 16.88 -12.43
C ASP A 275 -9.59 15.59 -12.32
N ASP A 276 -10.28 14.46 -12.17
CA ASP A 276 -9.70 13.12 -12.16
C ASP A 276 -9.79 12.42 -13.53
N SER A 277 -10.06 13.16 -14.61
CA SER A 277 -10.25 12.56 -15.95
C SER A 277 -9.06 11.76 -16.45
N LYS A 278 -7.84 12.16 -16.04
CA LYS A 278 -6.59 11.48 -16.39
C LYS A 278 -6.24 10.32 -15.46
N TRP A 279 -6.88 10.22 -14.30
CA TRP A 279 -6.59 9.14 -13.35
C TRP A 279 -7.02 7.79 -13.93
N PRO A 280 -6.28 6.72 -13.63
CA PRO A 280 -6.66 5.38 -14.03
C PRO A 280 -7.93 4.97 -13.29
N ASN A 281 -8.69 4.10 -13.95
CA ASN A 281 -9.78 3.42 -13.28
C ASN A 281 -9.23 2.45 -12.23
N ALA A 282 -10.02 2.17 -11.21
CA ALA A 282 -9.72 1.19 -10.19
C ALA A 282 -9.63 -0.22 -10.78
N THR A 283 -8.72 -1.02 -10.25
CA THR A 283 -8.63 -2.46 -10.55
C THR A 283 -9.55 -3.20 -9.59
N THR A 284 -10.27 -4.21 -10.08
CA THR A 284 -11.10 -5.07 -9.23
C THR A 284 -10.32 -6.30 -8.79
N TYR A 285 -10.54 -6.71 -7.54
CA TYR A 285 -9.87 -7.85 -6.91
C TYR A 285 -10.91 -8.81 -6.33
N THR A 286 -10.56 -10.10 -6.26
CA THR A 286 -11.46 -11.12 -5.71
C THR A 286 -11.32 -11.20 -4.20
N GLU A 287 -12.36 -11.70 -3.51
CA GLU A 287 -12.32 -11.96 -2.06
C GLU A 287 -11.18 -12.91 -1.63
N GLU A 288 -10.70 -13.73 -2.56
CA GLU A 288 -9.55 -14.61 -2.33
C GLU A 288 -8.22 -13.86 -2.36
N VAL A 289 -8.07 -12.90 -3.27
CA VAL A 289 -6.87 -12.06 -3.32
C VAL A 289 -6.75 -11.22 -2.06
N ILE A 290 -7.85 -10.59 -1.61
CA ILE A 290 -7.88 -9.79 -0.37
C ILE A 290 -7.86 -10.67 0.90
N GLY A 291 -8.08 -11.98 0.78
CA GLY A 291 -8.06 -12.88 1.94
C GLY A 291 -9.18 -12.65 2.97
N VAL A 292 -10.37 -12.20 2.55
CA VAL A 292 -11.48 -11.83 3.46
C VAL A 292 -12.41 -12.98 3.87
N LYS A 293 -12.25 -14.16 3.26
CA LYS A 293 -13.16 -15.33 3.41
C LYS A 293 -13.29 -15.85 4.86
N ASN A 294 -12.40 -15.47 5.77
CA ASN A 294 -12.44 -15.86 7.18
C ASN A 294 -12.60 -14.67 8.15
N LYS A 295 -12.90 -13.48 7.64
CA LYS A 295 -13.00 -12.25 8.44
C LYS A 295 -14.46 -12.01 8.79
N LYS A 296 -14.82 -12.15 10.08
CA LYS A 296 -16.19 -11.94 10.59
C LYS A 296 -16.75 -10.57 10.22
N ALA A 297 -15.92 -9.53 10.27
CA ALA A 297 -16.24 -8.17 9.83
C ALA A 297 -16.81 -8.10 8.40
N TYR A 298 -16.41 -9.03 7.53
CA TYR A 298 -16.88 -9.14 6.16
C TYR A 298 -17.99 -10.19 6.02
N ILE A 299 -17.73 -11.44 6.41
CA ILE A 299 -18.62 -12.58 6.12
C ILE A 299 -19.99 -12.49 6.80
N ASN A 300 -20.08 -11.81 7.95
CA ASN A 300 -21.35 -11.63 8.66
C ASN A 300 -22.32 -10.69 7.91
N PHE A 301 -21.80 -9.90 6.95
CA PHE A 301 -22.55 -8.86 6.23
C PHE A 301 -22.30 -8.92 4.72
N ILE A 302 -21.99 -10.10 4.18
CA ILE A 302 -21.67 -10.28 2.76
C ILE A 302 -22.78 -9.75 1.84
N GLU A 303 -24.04 -9.78 2.30
CA GLU A 303 -25.19 -9.23 1.59
C GLU A 303 -25.16 -7.69 1.43
N LYS A 304 -24.34 -7.00 2.23
CA LYS A 304 -24.06 -5.56 2.12
C LYS A 304 -22.79 -5.24 1.35
N PHE A 305 -22.00 -6.25 1.02
CA PHE A 305 -20.79 -6.11 0.22
C PHE A 305 -20.98 -6.78 -1.14
N SER A 306 -20.30 -7.90 -1.40
CA SER A 306 -20.38 -8.60 -2.69
C SER A 306 -21.80 -9.06 -3.05
N GLY A 307 -22.66 -9.32 -2.06
CA GLY A 307 -24.07 -9.64 -2.29
C GLY A 307 -24.91 -8.50 -2.88
N THR A 308 -24.43 -7.25 -2.84
CA THR A 308 -25.03 -6.11 -3.56
C THR A 308 -24.54 -5.98 -5.01
N GLY A 309 -23.51 -6.74 -5.38
CA GLY A 309 -22.76 -6.55 -6.62
C GLY A 309 -21.57 -5.60 -6.49
N ALA A 310 -21.20 -5.18 -5.27
CA ALA A 310 -19.96 -4.45 -5.04
C ALA A 310 -18.74 -5.34 -5.23
N GLU A 311 -17.66 -4.77 -5.77
CA GLU A 311 -16.38 -5.42 -5.98
C GLU A 311 -15.33 -4.77 -5.07
N PHE A 312 -14.35 -5.55 -4.61
CA PHE A 312 -13.14 -4.97 -4.01
C PHE A 312 -12.39 -4.20 -5.09
N ILE A 313 -12.00 -2.98 -4.76
CA ILE A 313 -11.25 -2.09 -5.64
C ILE A 313 -9.98 -1.57 -4.96
N TRP A 314 -8.96 -1.32 -5.77
CA TRP A 314 -7.73 -0.62 -5.39
C TRP A 314 -7.13 0.09 -6.62
N SER A 315 -5.90 0.59 -6.51
CA SER A 315 -5.09 1.04 -7.64
C SER A 315 -4.60 -0.15 -8.50
N THR A 316 -3.47 -0.01 -9.19
CA THR A 316 -2.94 -1.04 -10.09
C THR A 316 -2.29 -2.22 -9.37
N ASN A 317 -1.88 -2.06 -8.11
CA ASN A 317 -1.28 -3.13 -7.33
C ASN A 317 -1.79 -3.11 -5.89
N VAL A 318 -2.63 -4.08 -5.54
CA VAL A 318 -3.20 -4.20 -4.19
C VAL A 318 -2.17 -4.54 -3.11
N VAL A 319 -1.01 -5.09 -3.48
CA VAL A 319 0.01 -5.55 -2.53
C VAL A 319 1.07 -4.49 -2.24
N LEU A 320 1.37 -3.62 -3.21
CA LEU A 320 2.49 -2.67 -3.08
C LEU A 320 2.05 -1.21 -3.01
N ASP A 321 0.82 -0.88 -3.39
CA ASP A 321 0.34 0.51 -3.33
C ASP A 321 -0.29 0.77 -1.96
N ASN A 322 0.45 1.47 -1.08
CA ASN A 322 0.12 1.61 0.33
C ASN A 322 -0.73 2.86 0.64
N GLU A 323 -0.69 3.91 -0.18
CA GLU A 323 -1.58 5.08 -0.06
C GLU A 323 -2.26 5.32 -1.40
N VAL A 324 -3.61 5.29 -1.43
CA VAL A 324 -4.38 5.44 -2.67
C VAL A 324 -5.52 6.44 -2.46
N ILE A 325 -5.77 7.30 -3.45
CA ILE A 325 -6.98 8.11 -3.51
C ILE A 325 -7.95 7.49 -4.52
N ILE A 326 -9.18 7.26 -4.08
CA ILE A 326 -10.26 6.69 -4.88
C ILE A 326 -11.36 7.74 -5.06
N ARG A 327 -11.93 7.84 -6.26
CA ARG A 327 -12.98 8.83 -6.58
C ARG A 327 -14.09 8.26 -7.46
N PHE A 328 -15.31 8.73 -7.23
CA PHE A 328 -16.46 8.43 -8.08
C PHE A 328 -17.51 9.54 -8.03
N LYS A 329 -18.03 9.90 -9.21
CA LYS A 329 -19.12 10.86 -9.35
C LYS A 329 -20.44 10.11 -9.49
N VAL A 330 -21.28 10.23 -8.46
CA VAL A 330 -22.66 9.73 -8.47
C VAL A 330 -23.50 10.68 -9.31
N LYS A 331 -24.29 10.10 -10.21
CA LYS A 331 -25.20 10.82 -11.11
C LYS A 331 -26.57 10.96 -10.50
#